data_AF-A0A958J345-F1
#
_entry.id   AF-A0A958J345-F1
#
_cell.length_a   1.000
_cell.length_b   1.000
_cell.length_c   1.000
_cell.angle_alpha   90.00
_cell.angle_beta   90.00
_cell.angle_gamma   90.00
#
_symmetry.space_group_name_H-M   'P 1'
#
loop_
_entity.id
_entity.type
_entity.pdbx_description
1 polymer ?
#
loop_
_entity_poly.entity_id
_entity_poly.type
_entity_poly.pdbx_seq_one_letter_code
_entity_poly.pdbx_strand_id
1 'polypeptide(L)'
;MGDDEIEVRLHPWECELILKYGYPFDEVKGVAEQGVSKGKTVTLKTSKYWVELLIGDLSYSANRATSDRVSEEIDELCTRLEIECNQGEKMLTQIRL
;
A
#
# COMPACT_ATOMS: atom_id res chain seq x y z
N MET A 1 -1.90 -6.31 21.89
CA MET A 1 -2.51 -6.99 20.74
C MET A 1 -1.41 -6.98 19.69
N GLY A 2 -0.79 -8.12 19.44
CA GLY A 2 0.39 -8.19 18.58
C GLY A 2 -0.08 -8.08 17.14
N ASP A 3 -0.04 -6.87 16.60
CA ASP A 3 -0.23 -6.68 15.17
C ASP A 3 1.01 -7.24 14.48
N ASP A 4 0.81 -8.23 13.62
CA ASP A 4 1.88 -8.77 12.78
C ASP A 4 2.35 -7.64 11.86
N GLU A 5 3.47 -7.01 12.24
CA GLU A 5 4.15 -5.98 11.47
C GLU A 5 4.62 -6.62 10.16
N ILE A 6 4.19 -6.03 9.05
CA ILE A 6 4.58 -6.41 7.70
C ILE A 6 5.43 -5.31 7.08
N GLU A 7 6.27 -5.72 6.15
CA GLU A 7 7.02 -4.81 5.29
C GLU A 7 6.42 -4.84 3.89
N VAL A 8 6.04 -3.67 3.37
CA VAL A 8 5.52 -3.51 2.01
C VAL A 8 6.45 -2.61 1.23
N ARG A 9 6.93 -3.07 0.07
CA ARG A 9 7.75 -2.24 -0.82
C ARG A 9 6.83 -1.43 -1.72
N LEU A 10 7.04 -0.11 -1.76
CA LEU A 10 6.28 0.83 -2.57
C LEU A 10 7.20 1.47 -3.60
N HIS A 11 6.85 1.35 -4.88
CA HIS A 11 7.50 2.03 -5.99
C HIS A 11 7.10 3.52 -6.05
N PRO A 12 7.88 4.37 -6.71
CA PRO A 12 7.58 5.82 -6.77
C PRO A 12 6.20 6.13 -7.33
N TRP A 13 5.79 5.48 -8.42
CA TRP A 13 4.47 5.70 -9.04
C TRP A 13 3.32 5.28 -8.12
N GLU A 14 3.52 4.22 -7.33
CA GLU A 14 2.54 3.77 -6.32
C GLU A 14 2.41 4.79 -5.20
N CYS A 15 3.53 5.37 -4.76
CA CYS A 15 3.52 6.44 -3.77
C CYS A 15 2.71 7.64 -4.25
N GLU A 16 2.81 8.00 -5.55
CA GLU A 16 2.00 9.08 -6.13
C GLU A 16 0.50 8.76 -6.10
N LEU A 17 0.12 7.52 -6.45
CA LEU A 17 -1.28 7.08 -6.41
C LEU A 17 -1.81 7.04 -4.98
N ILE A 18 -1.03 6.53 -4.02
CA ILE A 18 -1.39 6.48 -2.59
C ILE A 18 -1.65 7.90 -2.07
N LEU A 19 -0.75 8.85 -2.33
CA LEU A 19 -0.90 10.23 -1.87
C LEU A 19 -2.10 10.93 -2.50
N LYS A 20 -2.45 10.57 -3.73
CA LYS A 20 -3.52 11.22 -4.49
C LYS A 20 -4.90 10.62 -4.22
N TYR A 21 -4.97 9.32 -3.96
CA TYR A 21 -6.24 8.57 -3.96
C TYR A 21 -6.47 7.72 -2.70
N GLY A 22 -5.44 7.42 -1.91
CA GLY A 22 -5.52 6.48 -0.79
C GLY A 22 -5.76 7.10 0.59
N TYR A 23 -5.86 8.42 0.71
CA TYR A 23 -6.06 9.14 1.98
C TYR A 23 -5.21 8.60 3.16
N PRO A 24 -3.89 8.40 2.98
CA PRO A 24 -3.06 7.70 3.94
C PRO A 24 -2.95 8.46 5.28
N PHE A 25 -2.86 7.70 6.37
CA PHE A 25 -2.47 8.25 7.67
C PHE A 25 -1.00 8.71 7.67
N ASP A 26 -0.63 9.53 8.67
CA ASP A 26 0.61 10.32 8.64
C ASP A 26 1.89 9.52 8.38
N GLU A 27 2.00 8.30 8.91
CA GLU A 27 3.18 7.45 8.71
C GLU A 27 3.30 6.95 7.25
N VAL A 28 2.21 6.41 6.70
CA VAL A 28 2.17 5.99 5.28
C VAL A 28 2.40 7.18 4.36
N LYS A 29 1.79 8.32 4.69
CA LYS A 29 1.96 9.56 3.94
C LYS A 29 3.43 9.98 3.91
N GLY A 30 4.10 10.01 5.06
CA GLY A 30 5.51 10.40 5.15
C GLY A 30 6.44 9.46 4.37
N VAL A 31 6.17 8.14 4.38
CA VAL A 31 6.93 7.16 3.59
C VAL A 31 6.69 7.37 2.09
N ALA A 32 5.44 7.54 1.67
CA ALA A 32 5.08 7.77 0.28
C ALA A 32 5.69 9.08 -0.26
N GLU A 33 5.62 10.18 0.50
CA GLU A 33 6.26 11.46 0.14
C GLU A 33 7.77 11.30 -0.07
N GLN A 34 8.44 10.49 0.76
CA GLN A 34 9.85 10.17 0.56
C GLN A 34 10.10 9.37 -0.72
N GLY A 35 9.22 8.40 -1.04
CA GLY A 35 9.31 7.60 -2.26
C GLY A 35 9.23 8.45 -3.50
N VAL A 36 8.25 9.37 -3.55
CA VAL A 36 8.09 10.35 -4.63
C VAL A 36 9.30 11.28 -4.69
N SER A 37 9.67 11.93 -3.58
CA SER A 37 10.75 12.92 -3.55
C SER A 37 12.11 12.32 -3.96
N LYS A 38 12.39 11.08 -3.59
CA LYS A 38 13.64 10.40 -3.92
C LYS A 38 13.61 9.69 -5.28
N GLY A 39 12.43 9.50 -5.88
CA GLY A 39 12.23 8.71 -7.09
C GLY A 39 12.70 7.25 -6.93
N LYS A 40 12.57 6.68 -5.73
CA LYS A 40 13.06 5.33 -5.39
C LYS A 40 12.02 4.52 -4.67
N THR A 41 12.11 3.20 -4.80
CA THR A 41 11.33 2.27 -3.98
C THR A 41 11.63 2.48 -2.50
N VAL A 42 10.59 2.58 -1.69
CA VAL A 42 10.66 2.71 -0.23
C VAL A 42 9.98 1.52 0.44
N THR A 43 10.38 1.20 1.66
CA THR A 43 9.74 0.16 2.46
C THR A 43 8.86 0.82 3.51
N LEU A 44 7.58 0.48 3.50
CA LEU A 44 6.62 0.81 4.54
C LEU A 44 6.57 -0.33 5.55
N LYS A 45 6.81 -0.01 6.82
CA LYS A 45 6.56 -0.93 7.94
C LYS A 45 5.24 -0.55 8.57
N THR A 46 4.30 -1.47 8.64
CA THR A 46 2.96 -1.21 9.18
C THR A 46 2.26 -2.53 9.53
N SER A 47 1.04 -2.50 10.04
CA SER A 47 0.23 -3.70 10.21
C SER A 47 -0.55 -4.04 8.95
N LYS A 48 -0.90 -5.31 8.79
CA LYS A 48 -1.82 -5.77 7.75
C LYS A 48 -3.14 -5.00 7.74
N TYR A 49 -3.70 -4.73 8.92
CA TYR A 49 -4.93 -3.95 9.08
C TYR A 49 -4.86 -2.59 8.35
N TRP A 50 -3.74 -1.88 8.51
CA TRP A 50 -3.55 -0.58 7.87
C TRP A 50 -3.38 -0.67 6.35
N VAL A 51 -2.78 -1.76 5.85
CA VAL A 51 -2.70 -2.01 4.40
C VAL A 51 -4.06 -2.36 3.82
N GLU A 52 -4.86 -3.19 4.49
CA GLU A 52 -6.22 -3.51 4.08
C GLU A 52 -7.12 -2.27 4.06
N LEU A 53 -6.99 -1.39 5.05
CA LEU A 53 -7.72 -0.12 5.07
C LEU A 53 -7.31 0.78 3.89
N LEU A 54 -6.01 0.90 3.62
CA LEU A 54 -5.50 1.67 2.48
C LEU A 54 -6.01 1.12 1.14
N ILE A 55 -6.07 -0.21 0.98
CA ILE A 55 -6.66 -0.87 -0.20
C ILE A 55 -8.14 -0.48 -0.32
N GLY A 56 -8.89 -0.48 0.78
CA GLY A 56 -10.29 -0.05 0.80
C GLY A 56 -10.49 1.38 0.31
N ASP A 57 -9.66 2.32 0.79
CA ASP A 57 -9.71 3.73 0.38
C ASP A 57 -9.35 3.91 -1.11
N LEU A 58 -8.34 3.18 -1.59
CA LEU A 58 -7.94 3.16 -2.99
C LEU A 58 -9.05 2.61 -3.89
N SER A 59 -9.64 1.45 -3.55
CA SER A 59 -10.75 0.87 -4.30
C SER A 59 -11.99 1.78 -4.31
N TYR A 60 -12.25 2.50 -3.20
CA TYR A 60 -13.31 3.51 -3.15
C TYR A 60 -13.07 4.67 -4.13
N SER A 61 -11.81 5.10 -4.26
CA SER A 61 -11.38 6.13 -5.21
C SER A 61 -11.42 5.65 -6.66
N ALA A 62 -10.99 4.40 -6.94
CA ALA A 62 -11.06 3.80 -8.28
C ALA A 62 -12.49 3.77 -8.83
N ASN A 63 -13.45 3.39 -7.99
CA ASN A 63 -14.88 3.37 -8.34
C ASN A 63 -15.49 4.77 -8.62
N ARG A 64 -14.79 5.84 -8.24
CA ARG A 64 -15.19 7.23 -8.48
C ARG A 64 -14.33 7.96 -9.49
N ALA A 65 -13.27 7.32 -9.99
CA ALA A 65 -12.41 7.93 -10.98
C ALA A 65 -13.20 8.15 -12.28
N THR A 66 -12.99 9.30 -12.91
CA THR A 66 -13.65 9.66 -14.17
C THR A 66 -12.91 9.13 -15.39
N SER A 67 -11.80 8.41 -15.18
CA SER A 67 -10.93 7.91 -16.22
C SER A 67 -10.63 6.44 -15.97
N ASP A 68 -11.00 5.59 -16.93
CA ASP A 68 -10.78 4.14 -16.87
C ASP A 68 -9.31 3.80 -16.60
N ARG A 69 -8.40 4.54 -17.24
CA ARG A 69 -6.96 4.38 -17.00
C ARG A 69 -6.57 4.59 -15.54
N VAL A 70 -7.13 5.59 -14.86
CA VAL A 70 -6.81 5.86 -13.45
C VAL A 70 -7.38 4.75 -12.57
N SER A 71 -8.58 4.24 -12.88
CA SER A 71 -9.14 3.08 -12.19
C SER A 71 -8.24 1.85 -12.35
N GLU A 72 -7.78 1.56 -13.57
CA GLU A 72 -6.85 0.45 -13.85
C GLU A 72 -5.53 0.58 -13.08
N GLU A 73 -4.91 1.77 -13.07
CA GLU A 73 -3.68 2.03 -12.31
C GLU A 73 -3.87 1.82 -10.80
N ILE A 74 -5.03 2.17 -10.26
CA ILE A 74 -5.37 1.95 -8.84
C ILE A 74 -5.66 0.47 -8.57
N ASP A 75 -6.35 -0.23 -9.45
CA ASP A 75 -6.64 -1.67 -9.31
C ASP A 75 -5.35 -2.51 -9.36
N GLU A 76 -4.40 -2.14 -10.22
CA GLU A 76 -3.06 -2.75 -10.25
C GLU A 76 -2.32 -2.54 -8.93
N LEU A 77 -2.36 -1.33 -8.38
CA LEU A 77 -1.79 -1.01 -7.07
C LEU A 77 -2.43 -1.86 -5.97
N CYS A 78 -3.76 -1.92 -5.89
CA CYS A 78 -4.46 -2.73 -4.88
C CYS A 78 -4.06 -4.20 -4.96
N THR A 79 -4.03 -4.76 -6.17
CA THR A 79 -3.58 -6.14 -6.40
C THR A 79 -2.16 -6.37 -5.88
N ARG A 80 -1.25 -5.43 -6.12
CA ARG A 80 0.14 -5.56 -5.68
C ARG A 80 0.30 -5.44 -4.16
N LEU A 81 -0.46 -4.55 -3.52
CA LEU A 81 -0.50 -4.41 -2.06
C LEU A 81 -1.04 -5.68 -1.39
N GLU A 82 -2.09 -6.29 -1.93
CA GLU A 82 -2.63 -7.57 -1.44
C GLU A 82 -1.59 -8.69 -1.52
N ILE A 83 -0.83 -8.76 -2.62
CA ILE A 83 0.23 -9.77 -2.81
C ILE A 83 1.34 -9.58 -1.76
N GLU A 84 1.89 -8.37 -1.60
CA GLU A 84 2.97 -8.11 -0.64
C GLU A 84 2.49 -8.34 0.80
N CYS A 85 1.26 -7.95 1.12
CA CYS A 85 0.64 -8.18 2.43
C CYS A 85 0.52 -9.68 2.76
N ASN A 86 0.04 -10.49 1.81
CA ASN A 86 -0.13 -11.94 1.99
C ASN A 86 1.21 -12.70 1.98
N GLN A 87 2.25 -12.17 1.32
CA GLN A 87 3.61 -12.71 1.39
C GLN A 87 4.25 -12.44 2.75
N GLY A 88 4.04 -11.25 3.32
CA GLY A 88 4.50 -10.90 4.68
C GLY A 88 3.95 -11.85 5.75
N GLU A 89 2.65 -12.18 5.70
CA GLU A 89 2.04 -13.15 6.62
C GLU A 89 2.65 -14.55 6.52
N LYS A 90 2.84 -15.06 5.29
CA LYS A 90 3.41 -16.40 5.08
C LYS A 90 4.82 -16.52 5.67
N MET A 91 5.61 -15.44 5.65
CA MET A 91 6.96 -15.43 6.22
C MET A 91 6.94 -15.47 7.75
N LEU A 92 6.00 -14.76 8.40
CA LEU A 92 5.83 -14.79 9.86
C LEU A 92 5.27 -16.13 10.36
N THR A 93 4.41 -16.78 9.57
CA THR A 93 3.80 -18.07 9.96
C THR A 93 4.81 -19.24 9.92
N GLN A 94 5.90 -19.14 9.15
CA GLN A 94 6.96 -20.17 9.11
C GLN A 94 7.97 -20.08 10.27
N ILE A 95 7.89 -19.05 11.13
CA ILE A 95 8.78 -18.87 12.28
C ILE A 95 8.16 -19.42 13.59
N ARG A 96 6.92 -19.94 13.56
CA ARG A 96 6.35 -20.66 14.70
C ARG A 96 6.67 -22.15 14.63
N LEU A 97 7.71 -22.54 15.36
CA LEU A 97 7.99 -23.93 15.78
C LEU A 97 6.92 -24.44 16.75
#